data_AF-H2IS85-F1
#
_entry.id   AF-H2IS85-F1
#
_cell.length_a   1.000
_cell.length_b   1.000
_cell.length_c   1.000
_cell.angle_alpha   90.00
_cell.angle_beta   90.00
_cell.angle_gamma   90.00
#
_symmetry.space_group_name_H-M   'P 1'
#
loop_
_entity.id
_entity.type
_entity.pdbx_description
1 polymer ?
#
loop_
_entity_poly.entity_id
_entity_poly.type
_entity_poly.pdbx_seq_one_letter_code
_entity_poly.pdbx_strand_id
1 'polypeptide(L)'
;MTPYASPILTSLLDTDAYKLHMQQAVYHRYRNISVVAEFRCRGDELLGEYASEIRQQIQMMSQLALTDDEFTYLSGLPFFTQDYLNWLKIFRYNPEHVMVSDRNGHLHVRIEGPWREVIMWEVPLLAVISEVVHRQRSPQVTAQMAVEQLRKNLASFKEQAADIDLGAFRLMDFGTRRRFSGDVQEAIVSTLKNEFPYLVGTSNYELAHKLQLAPVGTQAHEWFQAHQQISPVLANSQRAALQAWLDEYPDMLGIALTDCITMDAFLRDFGSKFANAYQGLRHDSGDPFEWGEKAIAHYHALDIDPMTKTLVFSDNLDLDKALHLYRHFHQRVNLIFGIGTRLTCNIPDVKPLNIVIKLVQCNGKPVAKLSDSPGKTMCQDKAFVQALRKAFDLPLVKKAS
;
A
#
# COMPACT_ATOMS: atom_id res chain seq x y z
N MET A 1 4.20 22.61 -25.37
CA MET A 1 4.66 21.27 -24.95
C MET A 1 3.92 20.27 -25.81
N THR A 2 4.64 19.43 -26.54
CA THR A 2 4.04 18.35 -27.32
C THR A 2 3.37 17.39 -26.34
N PRO A 3 2.05 17.15 -26.42
CA PRO A 3 1.42 16.15 -25.57
C PRO A 3 2.06 14.79 -25.85
N TYR A 4 2.57 14.14 -24.81
CA TYR A 4 3.04 12.76 -24.92
C TYR A 4 1.80 11.88 -25.14
N ALA A 5 1.63 11.40 -26.36
CA ALA A 5 0.42 10.69 -26.78
C ALA A 5 0.42 9.19 -26.41
N SER A 6 1.47 8.68 -25.77
CA SER A 6 1.57 7.27 -25.36
C SER A 6 1.08 7.04 -23.93
N PRO A 7 0.45 5.88 -23.66
CA PRO A 7 0.03 5.52 -22.32
C PRO A 7 1.26 5.24 -21.43
N ILE A 8 1.22 5.75 -20.20
CA ILE A 8 2.21 5.42 -19.16
C ILE A 8 2.07 3.96 -18.71
N LEU A 9 0.82 3.50 -18.57
CA LEU A 9 0.51 2.15 -18.15
C LEU A 9 0.09 1.32 -19.36
N THR A 10 0.69 0.15 -19.53
CA THR A 10 0.38 -0.78 -20.63
C THR A 10 -0.14 -2.14 -20.15
N SER A 11 -0.09 -2.41 -18.85
CA SER A 11 -0.54 -3.64 -18.21
C SER A 11 -1.56 -3.33 -17.11
N LEU A 12 -2.57 -4.20 -16.95
CA LEU A 12 -3.49 -4.14 -15.80
C LEU A 12 -2.78 -4.56 -14.49
N LEU A 13 -1.70 -5.34 -14.60
CA LEU A 13 -0.90 -5.84 -13.50
C LEU A 13 0.15 -4.84 -13.00
N ASP A 14 0.29 -3.67 -13.62
CA ASP A 14 1.14 -2.58 -13.13
C ASP A 14 0.52 -1.87 -11.91
N THR A 15 0.39 -2.62 -10.83
CA THR A 15 -0.28 -2.23 -9.59
C THR A 15 0.20 -3.10 -8.43
N ASP A 16 -0.04 -2.64 -7.19
CA ASP A 16 0.36 -3.41 -6.01
C ASP A 16 -0.56 -4.62 -5.79
N ALA A 17 -0.02 -5.77 -5.40
CA ALA A 17 -0.71 -7.05 -5.31
C ALA A 17 -1.93 -7.02 -4.39
N TYR A 18 -1.83 -6.29 -3.27
CA TYR A 18 -2.92 -6.12 -2.31
C TYR A 18 -4.19 -5.51 -2.95
N LYS A 19 -4.06 -4.79 -4.07
CA LYS A 19 -5.20 -4.26 -4.83
C LYS A 19 -6.06 -5.39 -5.38
N LEU A 20 -5.46 -6.39 -6.03
CA LEU A 20 -6.18 -7.54 -6.58
C LEU A 20 -6.66 -8.46 -5.45
N HIS A 21 -5.85 -8.67 -4.42
CA HIS A 21 -6.26 -9.48 -3.26
C HIS A 21 -7.50 -8.91 -2.58
N MET A 22 -7.52 -7.59 -2.31
CA MET A 22 -8.72 -6.95 -1.78
C MET A 22 -9.85 -6.91 -2.81
N GLN A 23 -9.57 -6.72 -4.10
CA GLN A 23 -10.60 -6.67 -5.14
C GLN A 23 -11.37 -8.00 -5.21
N GLN A 24 -10.69 -9.14 -5.12
CA GLN A 24 -11.36 -10.45 -5.04
C GLN A 24 -12.25 -10.55 -3.81
N ALA A 25 -11.74 -10.19 -2.63
CA ALA A 25 -12.53 -10.21 -1.39
C ALA A 25 -13.79 -9.31 -1.49
N VAL A 26 -13.64 -8.13 -2.10
CA VAL A 26 -14.75 -7.20 -2.37
C VAL A 26 -15.71 -7.79 -3.42
N TYR A 27 -15.19 -8.44 -4.45
CA TYR A 27 -15.97 -9.11 -5.48
C TYR A 27 -16.81 -10.26 -4.91
N HIS A 28 -16.31 -11.05 -3.98
CA HIS A 28 -17.10 -12.12 -3.36
C HIS A 28 -18.11 -11.59 -2.35
N ARG A 29 -17.73 -10.64 -1.49
CA ARG A 29 -18.51 -10.29 -0.29
C ARG A 29 -19.32 -9.00 -0.40
N TYR A 30 -18.89 -8.06 -1.24
CA TYR A 30 -19.29 -6.65 -1.16
C TYR A 30 -19.67 -6.06 -2.53
N ARG A 31 -20.24 -6.88 -3.42
CA ARG A 31 -20.55 -6.52 -4.83
C ARG A 31 -21.34 -5.23 -5.01
N ASN A 32 -22.23 -4.90 -4.06
CA ASN A 32 -23.16 -3.77 -4.15
C ASN A 32 -22.70 -2.55 -3.33
N ILE A 33 -21.50 -2.58 -2.74
CA ILE A 33 -20.99 -1.45 -1.95
C ILE A 33 -20.40 -0.41 -2.86
N SER A 34 -20.81 0.85 -2.66
CA SER A 34 -20.21 2.01 -3.31
C SER A 34 -19.27 2.73 -2.35
N VAL A 35 -18.23 3.34 -2.93
CA VAL A 35 -17.22 4.06 -2.19
C VAL A 35 -16.82 5.35 -2.90
N VAL A 36 -16.20 6.22 -2.12
CA VAL A 36 -15.55 7.42 -2.61
C VAL A 36 -14.14 7.47 -2.07
N ALA A 37 -13.18 7.70 -2.96
CA ALA A 37 -11.81 7.99 -2.63
C ALA A 37 -11.40 9.38 -3.16
N GLU A 38 -10.49 10.04 -2.45
CA GLU A 38 -9.99 11.35 -2.85
C GLU A 38 -8.48 11.42 -2.81
N PHE A 39 -7.92 12.13 -3.79
CA PHE A 39 -6.52 12.48 -3.86
C PHE A 39 -6.19 13.62 -2.88
N ARG A 40 -4.99 13.56 -2.31
CA ARG A 40 -4.36 14.63 -1.54
C ARG A 40 -2.86 14.67 -1.84
N CYS A 41 -2.35 15.86 -2.15
CA CYS A 41 -0.93 16.17 -2.02
C CYS A 41 -0.70 16.73 -0.62
N ARG A 42 0.22 16.13 0.14
CA ARG A 42 0.51 16.48 1.55
C ARG A 42 1.63 17.52 1.70
N GLY A 43 2.22 17.98 0.59
CA GLY A 43 3.17 19.08 0.57
C GLY A 43 2.59 20.32 -0.12
N ASP A 44 3.38 21.38 -0.19
CA ASP A 44 2.99 22.68 -0.77
C ASP A 44 3.01 22.70 -2.30
N GLU A 45 2.95 21.53 -2.94
CA GLU A 45 3.10 21.43 -4.39
C GLU A 45 1.78 21.69 -5.12
N LEU A 46 1.83 22.65 -6.03
CA LEU A 46 0.76 22.95 -6.97
C LEU A 46 0.89 22.00 -8.17
N LEU A 47 -0.04 21.05 -8.25
CA LEU A 47 -0.05 20.01 -9.30
C LEU A 47 -1.18 20.24 -10.32
N GLY A 48 -1.89 21.36 -10.25
CA GLY A 48 -3.05 21.68 -11.09
C GLY A 48 -2.70 21.77 -12.57
N GLU A 49 -1.50 22.25 -12.91
CA GLU A 49 -1.02 22.36 -14.30
C GLU A 49 -1.00 21.01 -15.04
N TYR A 50 -0.80 19.90 -14.31
CA TYR A 50 -0.75 18.55 -14.88
C TYR A 50 -2.14 17.93 -15.11
N ALA A 51 -3.22 18.59 -14.70
CA ALA A 51 -4.57 18.02 -14.73
C ALA A 51 -5.04 17.60 -16.14
N SER A 52 -4.62 18.32 -17.19
CA SER A 52 -4.98 17.98 -18.57
C SER A 52 -4.37 16.64 -19.01
N GLU A 53 -3.07 16.47 -18.79
CA GLU A 53 -2.35 15.24 -19.13
C GLU A 53 -2.81 14.05 -18.29
N ILE A 54 -3.06 14.27 -17.00
CA ILE A 54 -3.61 13.23 -16.11
C ILE A 54 -4.98 12.73 -16.62
N ARG A 55 -5.87 13.61 -17.11
CA ARG A 55 -7.14 13.20 -17.72
C ARG A 55 -6.94 12.35 -18.97
N GLN A 56 -5.96 12.68 -19.81
CA GLN A 56 -5.65 11.90 -21.01
C GLN A 56 -5.16 10.49 -20.63
N GLN A 57 -4.27 10.39 -19.63
CA GLN A 57 -3.78 9.10 -19.13
C GLN A 57 -4.92 8.27 -18.51
N ILE A 58 -5.81 8.87 -17.72
CA ILE A 58 -7.02 8.20 -17.20
C ILE A 58 -7.89 7.66 -18.34
N GLN A 59 -8.07 8.44 -19.42
CA GLN A 59 -8.84 7.98 -20.57
C GLN A 59 -8.16 6.77 -21.24
N MET A 60 -6.84 6.78 -21.39
CA MET A 60 -6.08 5.66 -21.95
C MET A 60 -6.16 4.41 -21.08
N MET A 61 -6.26 4.54 -19.74
CA MET A 61 -6.44 3.39 -18.85
C MET A 61 -7.70 2.57 -19.14
N SER A 62 -8.73 3.14 -19.78
CA SER A 62 -9.92 2.39 -20.22
C SER A 62 -9.63 1.26 -21.21
N GLN A 63 -8.48 1.32 -21.89
CA GLN A 63 -8.04 0.31 -22.85
C GLN A 63 -7.26 -0.84 -22.19
N LEU A 64 -6.87 -0.70 -20.92
CA LEU A 64 -6.18 -1.76 -20.20
C LEU A 64 -7.10 -2.96 -20.00
N ALA A 65 -6.60 -4.13 -20.37
CA ALA A 65 -7.28 -5.39 -20.28
C ALA A 65 -6.29 -6.44 -19.77
N LEU A 66 -6.76 -7.36 -18.94
CA LEU A 66 -5.97 -8.54 -18.59
C LEU A 66 -5.74 -9.37 -19.84
N THR A 67 -4.47 -9.58 -20.19
CA THR A 67 -4.08 -10.44 -21.32
C THR A 67 -4.23 -11.92 -20.97
N ASP A 68 -4.18 -12.80 -21.99
CA ASP A 68 -4.23 -14.25 -21.76
C ASP A 68 -3.02 -14.77 -20.97
N ASP A 69 -1.85 -14.15 -21.19
CA ASP A 69 -0.61 -14.47 -20.49
C ASP A 69 -0.70 -14.07 -19.00
N GLU A 70 -1.12 -12.84 -18.72
CA GLU A 70 -1.37 -12.35 -17.36
C GLU A 70 -2.45 -13.17 -16.64
N PHE A 71 -3.53 -13.54 -17.34
CA PHE A 71 -4.57 -14.42 -16.79
C PHE A 71 -3.99 -15.79 -16.42
N THR A 72 -3.15 -16.37 -17.28
CA THR A 72 -2.51 -17.67 -17.02
C THR A 72 -1.57 -17.59 -15.83
N TYR A 73 -0.76 -16.52 -15.75
CA TYR A 73 0.10 -16.25 -14.61
C TYR A 73 -0.69 -16.16 -13.30
N LEU A 74 -1.75 -15.34 -13.25
CA LEU A 74 -2.58 -15.22 -12.04
C LEU A 74 -3.29 -16.54 -11.68
N SER A 75 -3.72 -17.32 -12.68
CA SER A 75 -4.35 -18.63 -12.48
C SER A 75 -3.39 -19.66 -11.87
N GLY A 76 -2.08 -19.49 -12.09
CA GLY A 76 -1.04 -20.34 -11.49
C GLY A 76 -0.73 -20.01 -10.03
N LEU A 77 -1.24 -18.89 -9.50
CA LEU A 77 -1.04 -18.47 -8.12
C LEU A 77 -2.15 -19.04 -7.21
N PRO A 78 -1.85 -19.37 -5.94
CA PRO A 78 -2.81 -20.02 -5.06
C PRO A 78 -3.87 -19.07 -4.49
N PHE A 79 -3.79 -17.77 -4.80
CA PHE A 79 -4.64 -16.75 -4.18
C PHE A 79 -6.00 -16.61 -4.87
N PHE A 80 -6.07 -16.87 -6.17
CA PHE A 80 -7.17 -16.40 -6.99
C PHE A 80 -8.18 -17.49 -7.34
N THR A 81 -9.46 -17.16 -7.25
CA THR A 81 -10.54 -18.04 -7.68
C THR A 81 -10.84 -17.84 -9.17
N GLN A 82 -11.29 -18.91 -9.83
CA GLN A 82 -11.55 -18.88 -11.27
C GLN A 82 -12.66 -17.90 -11.67
N ASP A 83 -13.69 -17.75 -10.83
CA ASP A 83 -14.80 -16.83 -11.10
C ASP A 83 -14.38 -15.36 -11.01
N TYR A 84 -13.52 -15.01 -10.03
CA TYR A 84 -12.89 -13.69 -9.97
C TYR A 84 -12.00 -13.43 -11.18
N LEU A 85 -11.13 -14.36 -11.57
CA LEU A 85 -10.24 -14.18 -12.73
C LEU A 85 -11.02 -14.03 -14.04
N ASN A 86 -12.10 -14.78 -14.21
CA ASN A 86 -12.99 -14.64 -15.38
C ASN A 86 -13.64 -13.25 -15.41
N TRP A 87 -14.06 -12.72 -14.26
CA TRP A 87 -14.56 -11.35 -14.17
C TRP A 87 -13.46 -10.31 -14.44
N LEU A 88 -12.25 -10.51 -13.88
CA LEU A 88 -11.10 -9.62 -14.07
C LEU A 88 -10.67 -9.54 -15.54
N LYS A 89 -10.84 -10.63 -16.32
CA LYS A 89 -10.59 -10.63 -17.76
C LYS A 89 -11.50 -9.68 -18.54
N ILE A 90 -12.73 -9.49 -18.06
CA ILE A 90 -13.74 -8.59 -18.64
C ILE A 90 -13.63 -7.18 -18.05
N PHE A 91 -13.07 -7.04 -16.84
CA PHE A 91 -12.88 -5.75 -16.18
C PHE A 91 -12.16 -4.75 -17.09
N ARG A 92 -12.68 -3.52 -17.11
CA ARG A 92 -12.04 -2.34 -17.71
C ARG A 92 -12.17 -1.19 -16.72
N TYR A 93 -11.17 -0.32 -16.69
CA TYR A 93 -11.32 0.95 -15.99
C TYR A 93 -12.42 1.78 -16.65
N ASN A 94 -13.33 2.35 -15.84
CA ASN A 94 -14.31 3.32 -16.30
C ASN A 94 -13.87 4.75 -15.93
N PRO A 95 -13.37 5.56 -16.88
CA PRO A 95 -12.95 6.94 -16.64
C PRO A 95 -14.02 7.82 -16.00
N GLU A 96 -15.31 7.52 -16.18
CA GLU A 96 -16.42 8.26 -15.58
C GLU A 96 -16.41 8.20 -14.04
N HIS A 97 -15.76 7.19 -13.45
CA HIS A 97 -15.55 7.13 -12.01
C HIS A 97 -14.64 8.25 -11.50
N VAL A 98 -13.81 8.86 -12.35
CA VAL A 98 -12.71 9.76 -11.94
C VAL A 98 -12.97 11.19 -12.40
N MET A 99 -13.21 12.07 -11.43
CA MET A 99 -13.28 13.51 -11.67
C MET A 99 -11.95 14.17 -11.34
N VAL A 100 -11.33 14.82 -12.34
CA VAL A 100 -10.10 15.59 -12.19
C VAL A 100 -10.38 17.07 -12.41
N SER A 101 -9.93 17.94 -11.51
CA SER A 101 -10.02 19.40 -11.64
C SER A 101 -8.77 20.09 -11.12
N ASP A 102 -8.48 21.27 -11.68
CA ASP A 102 -7.54 22.23 -11.11
C ASP A 102 -8.35 23.29 -10.35
N ARG A 103 -7.99 23.56 -9.10
CA ARG A 103 -8.57 24.64 -8.30
C ARG A 103 -7.43 25.47 -7.72
N ASN A 104 -7.21 26.66 -8.27
CA ASN A 104 -6.15 27.58 -7.85
C ASN A 104 -4.74 26.95 -7.85
N GLY A 105 -4.43 26.12 -8.86
CA GLY A 105 -3.16 25.42 -8.97
C GLY A 105 -3.09 24.11 -8.19
N HIS A 106 -4.10 23.77 -7.38
CA HIS A 106 -4.18 22.49 -6.68
C HIS A 106 -4.87 21.43 -7.54
N LEU A 107 -4.24 20.26 -7.69
CA LEU A 107 -4.85 19.10 -8.31
C LEU A 107 -5.88 18.49 -7.36
N HIS A 108 -7.13 18.39 -7.83
CA HIS A 108 -8.20 17.68 -7.17
C HIS A 108 -8.60 16.47 -7.99
N VAL A 109 -8.55 15.29 -7.36
CA VAL A 109 -9.09 14.06 -7.94
C VAL A 109 -10.06 13.42 -6.96
N ARG A 110 -11.27 13.11 -7.44
CA ARG A 110 -12.30 12.36 -6.72
C ARG A 110 -12.68 11.15 -7.54
N ILE A 111 -12.76 10.00 -6.88
CA ILE A 111 -13.08 8.72 -7.50
C ILE A 111 -14.31 8.15 -6.81
N GLU A 112 -15.35 7.83 -7.57
CA GLU A 112 -16.65 7.41 -7.05
C GLU A 112 -17.26 6.30 -7.90
N GLY A 113 -17.82 5.28 -7.26
CA GLY A 113 -18.41 4.13 -7.95
C GLY A 113 -18.46 2.85 -7.10
N PRO A 114 -18.76 1.69 -7.71
CA PRO A 114 -18.72 0.39 -7.04
C PRO A 114 -17.32 0.08 -6.50
N TRP A 115 -17.22 -0.40 -5.26
CA TRP A 115 -15.91 -0.63 -4.61
C TRP A 115 -15.04 -1.62 -5.39
N ARG A 116 -15.62 -2.71 -5.90
CA ARG A 116 -14.92 -3.71 -6.72
C ARG A 116 -14.26 -3.13 -7.98
N GLU A 117 -14.72 -1.98 -8.46
CA GLU A 117 -14.16 -1.28 -9.63
C GLU A 117 -13.25 -0.12 -9.20
N VAL A 118 -13.68 0.67 -8.22
CA VAL A 118 -12.94 1.84 -7.74
C VAL A 118 -11.59 1.46 -7.09
N ILE A 119 -11.54 0.29 -6.43
CA ILE A 119 -10.38 -0.19 -5.67
C ILE A 119 -9.08 -0.21 -6.48
N MET A 120 -9.18 -0.45 -7.80
CA MET A 120 -8.04 -0.59 -8.70
C MET A 120 -7.40 0.75 -9.09
N TRP A 121 -8.07 1.89 -8.89
CA TRP A 121 -7.50 3.18 -9.31
C TRP A 121 -6.36 3.68 -8.44
N GLU A 122 -6.31 3.36 -7.14
CA GLU A 122 -5.41 4.03 -6.18
C GLU A 122 -3.95 4.03 -6.64
N VAL A 123 -3.38 2.85 -6.87
CA VAL A 123 -1.95 2.69 -7.12
C VAL A 123 -1.56 3.14 -8.53
N PRO A 124 -2.24 2.71 -9.60
CA PRO A 124 -1.87 3.08 -10.95
C PRO A 124 -2.06 4.58 -11.20
N LEU A 125 -3.11 5.21 -10.64
CA LEU A 125 -3.32 6.64 -10.80
C LEU A 125 -2.26 7.47 -10.04
N LEU A 126 -1.85 7.03 -8.85
CA LEU A 126 -0.74 7.69 -8.15
C LEU A 126 0.59 7.56 -8.93
N ALA A 127 0.86 6.39 -9.50
CA ALA A 127 2.03 6.18 -10.36
C ALA A 127 2.00 7.08 -11.61
N VAL A 128 0.86 7.18 -12.29
CA VAL A 128 0.64 8.10 -13.42
C VAL A 128 0.89 9.54 -13.02
N ILE A 129 0.30 10.01 -11.92
CA ILE A 129 0.51 11.39 -11.44
C ILE A 129 1.99 11.63 -11.13
N SER A 130 2.64 10.70 -10.45
CA SER A 130 4.06 10.76 -10.12
C SER A 130 4.91 10.90 -11.39
N GLU A 131 4.67 10.05 -12.37
CA GLU A 131 5.45 9.98 -13.60
C GLU A 131 5.23 11.17 -14.53
N VAL A 132 3.99 11.66 -14.68
CA VAL A 132 3.70 12.91 -15.41
C VAL A 132 4.50 14.08 -14.84
N VAL A 133 4.49 14.23 -13.52
CA VAL A 133 5.17 15.33 -12.84
C VAL A 133 6.69 15.20 -12.97
N HIS A 134 7.24 14.01 -12.74
CA HIS A 134 8.68 13.77 -12.78
C HIS A 134 9.26 13.88 -14.20
N ARG A 135 8.53 13.43 -15.23
CA ARG A 135 8.93 13.61 -16.63
C ARG A 135 9.06 15.09 -17.01
N GLN A 136 8.17 15.95 -16.51
CA GLN A 136 8.25 17.39 -16.79
C GLN A 136 9.30 18.13 -15.94
N ARG A 137 9.43 17.77 -14.66
CA ARG A 137 10.35 18.45 -13.72
C ARG A 137 11.80 17.98 -13.81
N SER A 138 12.03 16.75 -14.27
CA SER A 138 13.34 16.12 -14.27
C SER A 138 13.60 15.33 -15.57
N PRO A 139 13.43 15.95 -16.76
CA PRO A 139 13.51 15.25 -18.05
C PRO A 139 14.89 14.63 -18.36
N GLN A 140 15.94 15.09 -17.67
CA GLN A 140 17.31 14.58 -17.81
C GLN A 140 17.57 13.28 -17.02
N VAL A 141 16.68 12.89 -16.11
CA VAL A 141 16.89 11.71 -15.25
C VAL A 141 16.70 10.43 -16.06
N THR A 142 17.59 9.47 -15.85
CA THR A 142 17.55 8.15 -16.50
C THR A 142 17.47 7.02 -15.46
N ALA A 143 17.00 5.85 -15.89
CA ALA A 143 17.01 4.65 -15.05
C ALA A 143 18.41 4.28 -14.54
N GLN A 144 19.44 4.53 -15.35
CA GLN A 144 20.84 4.30 -14.99
C GLN A 144 21.28 5.15 -13.79
N MET A 145 20.90 6.42 -13.72
CA MET A 145 21.21 7.29 -12.58
C MET A 145 20.56 6.77 -11.28
N ALA A 146 19.35 6.22 -11.37
CA ALA A 146 18.67 5.61 -10.23
C ALA A 146 19.39 4.34 -9.76
N VAL A 147 19.82 3.48 -10.70
CA VAL A 147 20.61 2.26 -10.42
C VAL A 147 21.96 2.61 -9.78
N GLU A 148 22.64 3.66 -10.22
CA GLU A 148 23.89 4.12 -9.61
C GLU A 148 23.68 4.59 -8.17
N GLN A 149 22.60 5.33 -7.90
CA GLN A 149 22.27 5.73 -6.53
C GLN A 149 21.89 4.53 -5.66
N LEU A 150 21.15 3.56 -6.20
CA LEU A 150 20.85 2.31 -5.50
C LEU A 150 22.13 1.57 -5.11
N ARG A 151 23.07 1.38 -6.05
CA ARG A 151 24.34 0.68 -5.78
C ARG A 151 25.16 1.35 -4.67
N LYS A 152 25.17 2.69 -4.63
CA LYS A 152 25.78 3.44 -3.51
C LYS A 152 25.11 3.12 -2.17
N ASN A 153 23.77 3.11 -2.13
CA ASN A 153 23.02 2.78 -0.92
C ASN A 153 23.27 1.31 -0.50
N LEU A 154 23.34 0.38 -1.45
CA LEU A 154 23.62 -1.04 -1.16
C LEU A 154 25.05 -1.24 -0.64
N ALA A 155 26.04 -0.51 -1.16
CA ALA A 155 27.41 -0.54 -0.65
C ALA A 155 27.46 -0.04 0.80
N SER A 156 26.85 1.12 1.09
CA SER A 156 26.74 1.66 2.45
C SER A 156 26.04 0.69 3.40
N PHE A 157 24.93 0.07 2.98
CA PHE A 157 24.23 -0.94 3.77
C PHE A 157 25.12 -2.15 4.09
N LYS A 158 25.90 -2.65 3.11
CA LYS A 158 26.83 -3.78 3.32
C LYS A 158 27.92 -3.43 4.32
N GLU A 159 28.48 -2.22 4.26
CA GLU A 159 29.49 -1.75 5.22
C GLU A 159 28.91 -1.65 6.64
N GLN A 160 27.72 -1.04 6.78
CA GLN A 160 27.04 -0.88 8.06
C GLN A 160 26.55 -2.20 8.69
N ALA A 161 26.41 -3.26 7.89
CA ALA A 161 25.93 -4.56 8.34
C ALA A 161 27.05 -5.60 8.50
N ALA A 162 28.32 -5.21 8.39
CA ALA A 162 29.45 -6.14 8.39
C ALA A 162 29.63 -6.96 9.69
N ASP A 163 29.09 -6.46 10.81
CA ASP A 163 29.16 -7.06 12.15
C ASP A 163 27.90 -7.85 12.54
N ILE A 164 26.92 -8.03 11.64
CA ILE A 164 25.69 -8.76 11.92
C ILE A 164 25.37 -9.78 10.81
N ASP A 165 24.84 -10.95 11.21
CA ASP A 165 24.31 -11.93 10.26
C ASP A 165 23.02 -11.41 9.61
N LEU A 166 23.01 -11.32 8.29
CA LEU A 166 21.86 -10.90 7.50
C LEU A 166 21.05 -12.08 6.92
N GLY A 167 21.34 -13.31 7.31
CA GLY A 167 20.68 -14.52 6.79
C GLY A 167 19.15 -14.50 6.93
N ALA A 168 18.61 -13.76 7.90
CA ALA A 168 17.17 -13.55 8.10
C ALA A 168 16.66 -12.16 7.65
N PHE A 169 17.49 -11.30 7.05
CA PHE A 169 17.04 -10.02 6.51
C PHE A 169 16.20 -10.26 5.25
N ARG A 170 15.06 -9.59 5.14
CA ARG A 170 14.10 -9.76 4.04
C ARG A 170 13.59 -8.39 3.58
N LEU A 171 13.78 -8.08 2.30
CA LEU A 171 13.37 -6.82 1.67
C LEU A 171 12.25 -7.08 0.65
N MET A 172 11.25 -6.20 0.65
CA MET A 172 10.21 -6.12 -0.36
C MET A 172 10.21 -4.74 -1.04
N ASP A 173 10.07 -4.72 -2.36
CA ASP A 173 9.73 -3.49 -3.09
C ASP A 173 8.24 -3.15 -2.92
N PHE A 174 7.93 -2.00 -2.32
CA PHE A 174 6.58 -1.41 -2.17
C PHE A 174 6.46 -0.05 -2.89
N GLY A 175 7.25 0.17 -3.94
CA GLY A 175 7.52 1.49 -4.50
C GLY A 175 6.62 1.98 -5.61
N THR A 176 5.64 1.19 -6.08
CA THR A 176 4.85 1.49 -7.29
C THR A 176 4.18 2.86 -7.24
N ARG A 177 3.40 3.15 -6.19
CA ARG A 177 2.53 4.34 -6.08
C ARG A 177 3.25 5.69 -6.21
N ARG A 178 4.55 5.76 -5.94
CA ARG A 178 5.34 7.00 -5.91
C ARG A 178 6.71 6.79 -6.57
N ARG A 179 6.78 5.88 -7.53
CA ARG A 179 7.97 5.67 -8.36
C ARG A 179 8.24 6.92 -9.19
N PHE A 180 9.50 7.12 -9.56
CA PHE A 180 9.86 8.16 -10.53
C PHE A 180 9.20 7.89 -11.89
N SER A 181 9.37 6.67 -12.40
CA SER A 181 8.73 6.15 -13.60
C SER A 181 8.64 4.61 -13.55
N GLY A 182 7.85 4.00 -14.45
CA GLY A 182 7.84 2.56 -14.67
C GLY A 182 9.25 2.00 -14.93
N ASP A 183 9.97 2.58 -15.88
CA ASP A 183 11.33 2.16 -16.26
C ASP A 183 12.32 2.22 -15.08
N VAL A 184 12.21 3.25 -14.23
CA VAL A 184 13.05 3.35 -13.04
C VAL A 184 12.73 2.24 -12.04
N GLN A 185 11.45 1.97 -11.77
CA GLN A 185 11.09 0.88 -10.86
C GLN A 185 11.57 -0.48 -11.39
N GLU A 186 11.36 -0.76 -12.68
CA GLU A 186 11.83 -2.01 -13.30
C GLU A 186 13.35 -2.16 -13.17
N ALA A 187 14.13 -1.11 -13.49
CA ALA A 187 15.59 -1.14 -13.36
C ALA A 187 16.06 -1.34 -11.91
N ILE A 188 15.41 -0.69 -10.94
CA ILE A 188 15.71 -0.82 -9.51
C ILE A 188 15.43 -2.25 -9.02
N VAL A 189 14.25 -2.80 -9.30
CA VAL A 189 13.86 -4.14 -8.85
C VAL A 189 14.70 -5.22 -9.52
N SER A 190 14.98 -5.07 -10.82
CA SER A 190 15.85 -5.99 -11.56
C SER A 190 17.29 -5.98 -11.03
N THR A 191 17.82 -4.79 -10.67
CA THR A 191 19.12 -4.67 -10.00
C THR A 191 19.11 -5.33 -8.62
N LEU A 192 18.08 -5.08 -7.80
CA LEU A 192 17.94 -5.72 -6.49
C LEU A 192 17.90 -7.25 -6.60
N LYS A 193 17.15 -7.80 -7.57
CA LYS A 193 17.09 -9.25 -7.80
C LYS A 193 18.47 -9.85 -8.07
N ASN A 194 19.31 -9.14 -8.82
CA ASN A 194 20.63 -9.64 -9.24
C ASN A 194 21.73 -9.37 -8.20
N GLU A 195 21.65 -8.27 -7.45
CA GLU A 195 22.76 -7.77 -6.61
C GLU A 195 22.47 -7.79 -5.10
N PHE A 196 21.22 -8.03 -4.70
CA PHE A 196 20.78 -7.99 -3.30
C PHE A 196 20.05 -9.29 -2.91
N PRO A 197 20.76 -10.28 -2.31
CA PRO A 197 20.22 -11.62 -2.05
C PRO A 197 19.06 -11.64 -1.05
N TYR A 198 18.83 -10.52 -0.36
CA TYR A 198 17.77 -10.38 0.63
C TYR A 198 16.44 -9.87 0.05
N LEU A 199 16.37 -9.55 -1.25
CA LEU A 199 15.11 -9.25 -1.92
C LEU A 199 14.25 -10.51 -1.97
N VAL A 200 13.04 -10.45 -1.41
CA VAL A 200 12.10 -11.59 -1.39
C VAL A 200 10.86 -11.41 -2.24
N GLY A 201 10.62 -10.21 -2.76
CA GLY A 201 9.48 -9.96 -3.62
C GLY A 201 9.26 -8.48 -3.95
N THR A 202 8.27 -8.23 -4.78
CA THR A 202 7.76 -6.89 -5.11
C THR A 202 6.24 -6.90 -5.00
N SER A 203 5.65 -5.78 -4.58
CA SER A 203 4.20 -5.64 -4.63
C SER A 203 3.69 -5.49 -6.05
N ASN A 204 4.50 -5.06 -7.01
CA ASN A 204 4.06 -4.85 -8.38
C ASN A 204 3.84 -6.20 -9.11
N TYR A 205 2.61 -6.52 -9.49
CA TYR A 205 2.30 -7.81 -10.13
C TYR A 205 2.96 -7.98 -11.50
N GLU A 206 3.05 -6.91 -12.30
CA GLU A 206 3.73 -6.94 -13.59
C GLU A 206 5.22 -7.25 -13.42
N LEU A 207 5.90 -6.60 -12.48
CA LEU A 207 7.30 -6.87 -12.19
C LEU A 207 7.50 -8.24 -11.53
N ALA A 208 6.59 -8.67 -10.65
CA ALA A 208 6.61 -10.02 -10.10
C ALA A 208 6.55 -11.07 -11.21
N HIS A 209 5.70 -10.86 -12.22
CA HIS A 209 5.60 -11.74 -13.37
C HIS A 209 6.86 -11.67 -14.25
N LYS A 210 7.23 -10.49 -14.75
CA LYS A 210 8.38 -10.29 -15.65
C LYS A 210 9.70 -10.78 -15.05
N LEU A 211 9.90 -10.52 -13.77
CA LEU A 211 11.14 -10.83 -13.06
C LEU A 211 11.05 -12.13 -12.25
N GLN A 212 9.98 -12.91 -12.35
CA GLN A 212 9.81 -14.17 -11.60
C GLN A 212 10.09 -13.99 -10.09
N LEU A 213 9.54 -12.93 -9.51
CA LEU A 213 9.61 -12.65 -8.08
C LEU A 213 8.29 -13.01 -7.42
N ALA A 214 8.31 -13.26 -6.11
CA ALA A 214 7.08 -13.44 -5.37
C ALA A 214 6.27 -12.13 -5.33
N PRO A 215 4.98 -12.15 -5.73
CA PRO A 215 4.09 -11.01 -5.53
C PRO A 215 3.72 -10.89 -4.05
N VAL A 216 3.97 -9.73 -3.46
CA VAL A 216 3.78 -9.50 -2.02
C VAL A 216 2.76 -8.40 -1.72
N GLY A 217 1.90 -8.66 -0.75
CA GLY A 217 0.84 -7.74 -0.35
C GLY A 217 -0.27 -8.51 0.36
N THR A 218 -0.95 -7.86 1.30
CA THR A 218 -2.11 -8.45 1.98
C THR A 218 -3.30 -7.51 1.85
N GLN A 219 -3.49 -6.63 2.82
CA GLN A 219 -4.60 -5.71 2.93
C GLN A 219 -4.10 -4.30 3.28
N ALA A 220 -4.91 -3.29 2.94
CA ALA A 220 -4.66 -1.88 3.27
C ALA A 220 -5.74 -1.30 4.18
N HIS A 221 -5.54 -0.05 4.62
CA HIS A 221 -6.49 0.64 5.51
C HIS A 221 -7.89 0.71 4.95
N GLU A 222 -8.06 0.80 3.62
CA GLU A 222 -9.39 0.89 3.01
C GLU A 222 -10.29 -0.29 3.37
N TRP A 223 -9.73 -1.49 3.56
CA TRP A 223 -10.47 -2.68 3.97
C TRP A 223 -11.11 -2.46 5.34
N PHE A 224 -10.32 -2.02 6.32
CA PHE A 224 -10.78 -1.72 7.67
C PHE A 224 -11.67 -0.47 7.72
N GLN A 225 -11.37 0.54 6.90
CA GLN A 225 -12.16 1.78 6.80
C GLN A 225 -13.55 1.49 6.27
N ALA A 226 -13.69 0.73 5.18
CA ALA A 226 -14.98 0.37 4.60
C ALA A 226 -15.85 -0.38 5.63
N HIS A 227 -15.24 -1.27 6.43
CA HIS A 227 -15.96 -2.02 7.47
C HIS A 227 -16.61 -1.15 8.56
N GLN A 228 -16.20 0.11 8.70
CA GLN A 228 -16.86 1.06 9.60
C GLN A 228 -18.30 1.37 9.16
N GLN A 229 -18.64 1.13 7.89
CA GLN A 229 -19.97 1.31 7.30
C GLN A 229 -20.59 -0.01 6.80
N ILE A 230 -19.90 -1.14 7.00
CA ILE A 230 -20.39 -2.50 6.67
C ILE A 230 -20.82 -3.22 7.94
N SER A 231 -19.99 -3.15 8.98
CA SER A 231 -20.32 -3.74 10.27
C SER A 231 -21.52 -3.02 10.91
N PRO A 232 -22.56 -3.74 11.37
CA PRO A 232 -23.67 -3.13 12.10
C PRO A 232 -23.24 -2.40 13.38
N VAL A 233 -22.13 -2.81 13.99
CA VAL A 233 -21.57 -2.23 15.20
C VAL A 233 -20.18 -1.66 14.90
N LEU A 234 -20.02 -0.34 15.07
CA LEU A 234 -18.77 0.35 14.74
C LEU A 234 -17.57 -0.15 15.55
N ALA A 235 -17.75 -0.43 16.84
CA ALA A 235 -16.71 -1.00 17.71
C ALA A 235 -16.21 -2.38 17.23
N ASN A 236 -17.03 -3.11 16.48
CA ASN A 236 -16.68 -4.43 15.93
C ASN A 236 -16.13 -4.36 14.50
N SER A 237 -16.04 -3.16 13.89
CA SER A 237 -15.67 -3.04 12.47
C SER A 237 -14.31 -3.65 12.16
N GLN A 238 -13.35 -3.50 13.08
CA GLN A 238 -12.00 -4.06 12.92
C GLN A 238 -12.01 -5.59 13.03
N ARG A 239 -12.70 -6.17 14.02
CA ARG A 239 -12.87 -7.63 14.12
C ARG A 239 -13.60 -8.22 12.92
N ALA A 240 -14.63 -7.53 12.44
CA ALA A 240 -15.38 -7.93 11.25
C ALA A 240 -14.49 -7.95 10.00
N ALA A 241 -13.63 -6.93 9.85
CA ALA A 241 -12.65 -6.86 8.77
C ALA A 241 -11.62 -8.00 8.85
N LEU A 242 -11.07 -8.27 10.04
CA LEU A 242 -10.13 -9.38 10.24
C LEU A 242 -10.78 -10.73 9.91
N GLN A 243 -11.99 -10.98 10.41
CA GLN A 243 -12.70 -12.21 10.14
C GLN A 243 -13.03 -12.37 8.65
N ALA A 244 -13.54 -11.31 8.01
CA ALA A 244 -13.88 -11.35 6.59
C ALA A 244 -12.65 -11.60 5.69
N TRP A 245 -11.46 -11.16 6.11
CA TRP A 245 -10.22 -11.44 5.40
C TRP A 245 -9.82 -12.92 5.52
N LEU A 246 -9.91 -13.50 6.72
CA LEU A 246 -9.64 -14.93 6.93
C LEU A 246 -10.69 -15.84 6.29
N ASP A 247 -11.94 -15.38 6.18
CA ASP A 247 -12.98 -16.13 5.46
C ASP A 247 -12.65 -16.24 3.95
N GLU A 248 -11.97 -15.24 3.38
CA GLU A 248 -11.54 -15.21 1.98
C GLU A 248 -10.19 -15.94 1.80
N TYR A 249 -9.24 -15.69 2.71
CA TYR A 249 -7.88 -16.20 2.67
C TYR A 249 -7.54 -16.87 4.01
N PRO A 250 -7.96 -18.13 4.24
CA PRO A 250 -7.83 -18.78 5.55
C PRO A 250 -6.37 -19.05 5.95
N ASP A 251 -5.54 -19.48 4.99
CA ASP A 251 -4.17 -19.94 5.23
C ASP A 251 -3.11 -19.11 4.47
N MET A 252 -3.52 -18.02 3.83
CA MET A 252 -2.67 -17.19 2.96
C MET A 252 -2.91 -15.70 3.21
N LEU A 253 -1.97 -14.87 2.76
CA LEU A 253 -2.07 -13.39 2.87
C LEU A 253 -2.35 -12.91 4.31
N GLY A 254 -1.82 -13.65 5.30
CA GLY A 254 -2.16 -13.53 6.72
C GLY A 254 -1.36 -12.47 7.47
N ILE A 255 -1.12 -11.29 6.88
CA ILE A 255 -0.50 -10.15 7.58
C ILE A 255 -1.55 -9.08 7.85
N ALA A 256 -1.81 -8.80 9.14
CA ALA A 256 -2.78 -7.80 9.56
C ALA A 256 -2.19 -6.41 9.75
N LEU A 257 -2.87 -5.39 9.23
CA LEU A 257 -2.50 -3.99 9.41
C LEU A 257 -3.10 -3.45 10.71
N THR A 258 -2.29 -2.82 11.55
CA THR A 258 -2.67 -2.59 12.97
C THR A 258 -3.14 -1.18 13.29
N ASP A 259 -3.04 -0.24 12.36
CA ASP A 259 -3.12 1.19 12.64
C ASP A 259 -4.27 1.90 11.89
N CYS A 260 -5.33 1.18 11.51
CA CYS A 260 -6.55 1.84 11.05
C CYS A 260 -7.17 2.69 12.19
N ILE A 261 -7.18 2.11 13.39
CA ILE A 261 -7.57 2.78 14.63
C ILE A 261 -6.29 3.22 15.38
N THR A 262 -5.69 2.34 16.17
CA THR A 262 -4.43 2.51 16.92
C THR A 262 -3.94 1.11 17.29
N MET A 263 -2.64 0.90 17.46
CA MET A 263 -2.08 -0.38 17.88
C MET A 263 -2.76 -0.93 19.15
N ASP A 264 -3.00 -0.11 20.17
CA ASP A 264 -3.61 -0.57 21.42
C ASP A 264 -5.06 -1.06 21.23
N ALA A 265 -5.84 -0.37 20.40
CA ALA A 265 -7.18 -0.81 20.03
C ALA A 265 -7.15 -2.08 19.17
N PHE A 266 -6.15 -2.22 18.30
CA PHE A 266 -5.92 -3.43 17.52
C PHE A 266 -5.63 -4.63 18.42
N LEU A 267 -4.70 -4.51 19.36
CA LEU A 267 -4.35 -5.61 20.26
C LEU A 267 -5.52 -6.08 21.13
N ARG A 268 -6.41 -5.17 21.56
CA ARG A 268 -7.66 -5.56 22.27
C ARG A 268 -8.60 -6.44 21.42
N ASP A 269 -8.56 -6.26 20.11
CA ASP A 269 -9.36 -7.05 19.17
C ASP A 269 -8.64 -8.30 18.67
N PHE A 270 -7.31 -8.30 18.72
CA PHE A 270 -6.44 -9.35 18.20
C PHE A 270 -6.21 -10.47 19.24
N GLY A 271 -7.29 -11.06 19.75
CA GLY A 271 -7.22 -12.17 20.71
C GLY A 271 -6.65 -13.46 20.12
N SER A 272 -6.55 -14.51 20.95
CA SER A 272 -5.91 -15.80 20.61
C SER A 272 -6.34 -16.38 19.25
N LYS A 273 -7.64 -16.32 18.89
CA LYS A 273 -8.14 -16.79 17.58
C LYS A 273 -7.42 -16.12 16.41
N PHE A 274 -7.37 -14.78 16.38
CA PHE A 274 -6.75 -14.05 15.29
C PHE A 274 -5.22 -14.13 15.35
N ALA A 275 -4.65 -14.07 16.55
CA ALA A 275 -3.21 -14.18 16.74
C ALA A 275 -2.65 -15.52 16.25
N ASN A 276 -3.41 -16.61 16.38
CA ASN A 276 -3.04 -17.91 15.83
C ASN A 276 -3.22 -17.98 14.30
N ALA A 277 -4.36 -17.51 13.77
CA ALA A 277 -4.68 -17.60 12.35
C ALA A 277 -3.83 -16.69 11.45
N TYR A 278 -3.53 -15.47 11.89
CA TYR A 278 -2.66 -14.57 11.14
C TYR A 278 -1.18 -14.98 11.31
N GLN A 279 -0.45 -14.93 10.20
CA GLN A 279 0.99 -15.14 10.12
C GLN A 279 1.78 -13.99 10.78
N GLY A 280 1.19 -12.80 10.86
CA GLY A 280 1.92 -11.63 11.34
C GLY A 280 1.17 -10.31 11.30
N LEU A 281 1.89 -9.25 11.65
CA LEU A 281 1.38 -7.88 11.74
C LEU A 281 2.19 -6.92 10.87
N ARG A 282 1.59 -5.80 10.46
CA ARG A 282 2.23 -4.76 9.65
C ARG A 282 2.18 -3.40 10.33
N HIS A 283 3.36 -2.77 10.42
CA HIS A 283 3.57 -1.41 10.89
C HIS A 283 3.50 -0.40 9.73
N ASP A 284 2.69 0.67 9.92
CA ASP A 284 2.49 1.77 8.97
C ASP A 284 2.33 3.16 9.65
N SER A 285 2.43 3.24 10.99
CA SER A 285 2.49 4.51 11.73
C SER A 285 2.97 4.33 13.17
N GLY A 286 3.44 5.44 13.77
CA GLY A 286 3.97 5.45 15.13
C GLY A 286 5.44 5.03 15.20
N ASP A 287 6.02 4.98 16.40
CA ASP A 287 7.39 4.49 16.59
C ASP A 287 7.44 2.97 16.28
N PRO A 288 8.23 2.53 15.28
CA PRO A 288 8.35 1.11 14.95
C PRO A 288 8.95 0.27 16.08
N PHE A 289 9.80 0.85 16.94
CA PHE A 289 10.38 0.10 18.07
C PHE A 289 9.33 -0.17 19.14
N GLU A 290 8.62 0.86 19.61
CA GLU A 290 7.50 0.69 20.55
C GLU A 290 6.44 -0.28 19.99
N TRP A 291 6.07 -0.13 18.71
CA TRP A 291 5.11 -1.01 18.06
C TRP A 291 5.56 -2.48 18.05
N GLY A 292 6.84 -2.74 17.74
CA GLY A 292 7.38 -4.09 17.71
C GLY A 292 7.44 -4.73 19.09
N GLU A 293 7.80 -3.96 20.13
CA GLU A 293 7.74 -4.43 21.52
C GLU A 293 6.31 -4.76 21.95
N LYS A 294 5.32 -3.93 21.60
CA LYS A 294 3.90 -4.21 21.86
C LYS A 294 3.43 -5.48 21.18
N ALA A 295 3.81 -5.70 19.91
CA ALA A 295 3.45 -6.90 19.16
C ALA A 295 4.03 -8.17 19.79
N ILE A 296 5.32 -8.17 20.14
CA ILE A 296 6.01 -9.30 20.77
C ILE A 296 5.41 -9.60 22.15
N ALA A 297 5.22 -8.57 22.98
CA ALA A 297 4.62 -8.72 24.30
C ALA A 297 3.19 -9.30 24.23
N HIS A 298 2.41 -8.89 23.22
CA HIS A 298 1.07 -9.43 23.00
C HIS A 298 1.07 -10.90 22.60
N TYR A 299 1.99 -11.34 21.73
CA TYR A 299 2.13 -12.75 21.41
C TYR A 299 2.52 -13.58 22.64
N HIS A 300 3.48 -13.10 23.44
CA HIS A 300 3.83 -13.76 24.70
C HIS A 300 2.65 -13.83 25.69
N ALA A 301 1.85 -12.77 25.81
CA ALA A 301 0.67 -12.75 26.67
C ALA A 301 -0.43 -13.73 26.23
N LEU A 302 -0.36 -14.23 24.99
CA LEU A 302 -1.26 -15.24 24.43
C LEU A 302 -0.60 -16.63 24.31
N ASP A 303 0.56 -16.83 24.94
CA ASP A 303 1.37 -18.06 24.88
C ASP A 303 1.75 -18.48 23.45
N ILE A 304 1.95 -17.49 22.57
CA ILE A 304 2.42 -17.69 21.18
C ILE A 304 3.91 -17.34 21.12
N ASP A 305 4.72 -18.27 20.60
CA ASP A 305 6.12 -17.99 20.28
C ASP A 305 6.21 -16.96 19.14
N PRO A 306 6.75 -15.74 19.37
CA PRO A 306 6.84 -14.72 18.34
C PRO A 306 7.75 -15.14 17.18
N MET A 307 8.68 -16.09 17.34
CA MET A 307 9.48 -16.62 16.23
C MET A 307 8.67 -17.45 15.23
N THR A 308 7.41 -17.79 15.54
CA THR A 308 6.46 -18.37 14.57
C THR A 308 5.68 -17.31 13.79
N LYS A 309 5.88 -16.03 14.11
CA LYS A 309 5.17 -14.88 13.55
C LYS A 309 6.10 -13.95 12.80
N THR A 310 5.52 -13.06 11.99
CA THR A 310 6.24 -12.10 11.16
C THR A 310 5.79 -10.68 11.43
N LEU A 311 6.74 -9.75 11.59
CA LEU A 311 6.47 -8.32 11.61
C LEU A 311 6.95 -7.69 10.30
N VAL A 312 6.02 -7.02 9.62
CA VAL A 312 6.29 -6.27 8.39
C VAL A 312 6.39 -4.79 8.70
N PHE A 313 7.54 -4.17 8.47
CA PHE A 313 7.72 -2.73 8.65
C PHE A 313 7.66 -2.02 7.30
N SER A 314 6.82 -0.99 7.17
CA SER A 314 6.59 -0.32 5.88
C SER A 314 6.32 1.19 5.93
N ASP A 315 6.42 1.85 7.10
CA ASP A 315 6.23 3.30 7.21
C ASP A 315 7.47 4.08 6.75
N ASN A 316 7.52 4.43 5.44
CA ASN A 316 8.52 5.33 4.85
C ASN A 316 9.98 4.99 5.24
N LEU A 317 10.31 3.70 5.23
CA LEU A 317 11.64 3.19 5.55
C LEU A 317 12.67 3.56 4.47
N ASP A 318 13.93 3.56 4.88
CA ASP A 318 15.11 3.37 4.03
C ASP A 318 15.93 2.17 4.55
N LEU A 319 17.01 1.81 3.87
CA LEU A 319 17.83 0.65 4.22
C LEU A 319 18.47 0.79 5.61
N ASP A 320 18.88 2.01 5.99
CA ASP A 320 19.50 2.27 7.29
C ASP A 320 18.50 2.05 8.43
N LYS A 321 17.27 2.58 8.32
CA LYS A 321 16.22 2.32 9.32
C LYS A 321 15.82 0.85 9.36
N ALA A 322 15.75 0.18 8.22
CA ALA A 322 15.48 -1.25 8.15
C ALA A 322 16.56 -2.06 8.88
N LEU A 323 17.84 -1.70 8.73
CA LEU A 323 18.96 -2.34 9.43
C LEU A 323 18.88 -2.14 10.95
N HIS A 324 18.55 -0.93 11.42
CA HIS A 324 18.39 -0.67 12.85
C HIS A 324 17.25 -1.50 13.46
N LEU A 325 16.11 -1.60 12.78
CA LEU A 325 15.00 -2.45 13.21
C LEU A 325 15.39 -3.93 13.20
N TYR A 326 16.13 -4.36 12.17
CA TYR A 326 16.65 -5.72 12.09
C TYR A 326 17.53 -6.06 13.29
N ARG A 327 18.54 -5.22 13.59
CA ARG A 327 19.42 -5.39 14.76
C ARG A 327 18.63 -5.57 16.05
N HIS A 328 17.58 -4.79 16.24
CA HIS A 328 16.78 -4.80 17.46
C HIS A 328 15.86 -6.02 17.60
N PHE A 329 15.33 -6.58 16.50
CA PHE A 329 14.26 -7.59 16.55
C PHE A 329 14.61 -8.98 15.99
N HIS A 330 15.67 -9.14 15.18
CA HIS A 330 15.89 -10.35 14.36
C HIS A 330 16.02 -11.67 15.15
N GLN A 331 16.36 -11.63 16.44
CA GLN A 331 16.46 -12.80 17.30
C GLN A 331 15.16 -13.13 18.04
N ARG A 332 14.14 -12.28 17.91
CA ARG A 332 12.90 -12.34 18.70
C ARG A 332 11.66 -12.58 17.85
N VAL A 333 11.69 -12.24 16.55
CA VAL A 333 10.57 -12.40 15.62
C VAL A 333 11.06 -12.38 14.17
N ASN A 334 10.32 -12.99 13.23
CA ASN A 334 10.64 -12.86 11.81
C ASN A 334 10.33 -11.45 11.30
N LEU A 335 11.16 -10.95 10.39
CA LEU A 335 11.09 -9.57 9.93
C LEU A 335 11.03 -9.47 8.42
N ILE A 336 10.21 -8.55 7.92
CA ILE A 336 10.22 -8.15 6.51
C ILE A 336 10.13 -6.62 6.43
N PHE A 337 10.93 -6.03 5.56
CA PHE A 337 10.95 -4.57 5.35
C PHE A 337 10.40 -4.24 3.97
N GLY A 338 9.27 -3.54 3.92
CA GLY A 338 8.71 -2.99 2.70
C GLY A 338 9.20 -1.57 2.48
N ILE A 339 10.04 -1.34 1.47
CA ILE A 339 10.54 -0.01 1.13
C ILE A 339 9.90 0.47 -0.16
N GLY A 340 9.32 1.68 -0.12
CA GLY A 340 8.66 2.29 -1.26
C GLY A 340 9.52 3.35 -1.95
N THR A 341 9.10 4.61 -1.82
CA THR A 341 9.70 5.79 -2.48
C THR A 341 11.22 5.92 -2.31
N ARG A 342 11.78 5.47 -1.19
CA ARG A 342 13.24 5.50 -0.93
C ARG A 342 14.03 4.49 -1.77
N LEU A 343 13.36 3.57 -2.46
CA LEU A 343 13.93 2.76 -3.55
C LEU A 343 13.60 3.38 -4.91
N THR A 344 12.32 3.58 -5.20
CA THR A 344 11.83 3.80 -6.58
C THR A 344 11.82 5.27 -7.05
N CYS A 345 12.14 6.20 -6.16
CA CYS A 345 12.27 7.63 -6.48
C CYS A 345 13.42 8.27 -5.67
N ASN A 346 14.48 7.52 -5.35
CA ASN A 346 15.66 8.06 -4.66
C ASN A 346 16.76 8.40 -5.64
N ILE A 347 16.63 9.54 -6.32
CA ILE A 347 17.54 10.02 -7.36
C ILE A 347 18.06 11.40 -6.91
N PRO A 348 19.38 11.70 -7.04
CA PRO A 348 19.92 13.02 -6.73
C PRO A 348 19.14 14.14 -7.41
N ASP A 349 18.93 15.25 -6.70
CA ASP A 349 18.20 16.44 -7.14
C ASP A 349 16.72 16.23 -7.52
N VAL A 350 16.18 15.03 -7.29
CA VAL A 350 14.75 14.74 -7.44
C VAL A 350 14.08 14.71 -6.07
N LYS A 351 13.05 15.53 -5.90
CA LYS A 351 12.17 15.48 -4.72
C LYS A 351 10.95 14.61 -5.03
N PRO A 352 10.74 13.48 -4.34
CA PRO A 352 9.56 12.65 -4.56
C PRO A 352 8.26 13.35 -4.13
N LEU A 353 7.18 13.05 -4.84
CA LEU A 353 5.86 13.57 -4.48
C LEU A 353 5.31 12.92 -3.21
N ASN A 354 4.75 13.72 -2.31
CA ASN A 354 4.01 13.22 -1.15
C ASN A 354 2.50 13.18 -1.45
N ILE A 355 2.11 12.22 -2.30
CA ILE A 355 0.74 12.06 -2.78
C ILE A 355 0.08 10.77 -2.26
N VAL A 356 -1.22 10.86 -2.01
CA VAL A 356 -2.07 9.73 -1.58
C VAL A 356 -3.46 9.82 -2.20
N ILE A 357 -4.08 8.67 -2.43
CA ILE A 357 -5.53 8.53 -2.64
C ILE A 357 -6.05 7.74 -1.44
N LYS A 358 -7.11 8.22 -0.79
CA LYS A 358 -7.66 7.57 0.42
C LYS A 358 -9.18 7.48 0.35
N LEU A 359 -9.70 6.39 0.90
CA LEU A 359 -11.13 6.20 1.10
C LEU A 359 -11.67 7.27 2.06
N VAL A 360 -12.71 7.99 1.63
CA VAL A 360 -13.39 9.03 2.43
C VAL A 360 -14.84 8.68 2.73
N GLN A 361 -15.50 7.90 1.87
CA GLN A 361 -16.87 7.42 2.11
C GLN A 361 -17.04 5.96 1.69
N CYS A 362 -17.95 5.27 2.37
CA CYS A 362 -18.47 3.93 2.04
C CYS A 362 -19.99 3.94 2.26
N ASN A 363 -20.77 3.46 1.29
CA ASN A 363 -22.25 3.53 1.31
C ASN A 363 -22.80 4.93 1.63
N GLY A 364 -22.20 5.97 1.04
CA GLY A 364 -22.58 7.37 1.25
C GLY A 364 -22.26 7.94 2.65
N LYS A 365 -21.59 7.18 3.52
CA LYS A 365 -21.26 7.58 4.89
C LYS A 365 -19.74 7.73 5.07
N PRO A 366 -19.29 8.61 5.97
CA PRO A 366 -17.87 8.87 6.18
C PRO A 366 -17.12 7.66 6.73
N VAL A 367 -15.84 7.54 6.38
CA VAL A 367 -14.89 6.61 6.98
C VAL A 367 -13.62 7.35 7.42
N ALA A 368 -12.82 6.77 8.30
CA ALA A 368 -11.61 7.41 8.82
C ALA A 368 -10.50 6.43 9.19
N LYS A 369 -9.25 6.84 8.96
CA LYS A 369 -8.04 6.28 9.61
C LYS A 369 -7.63 7.24 10.73
N LEU A 370 -7.42 6.73 11.93
CA LEU A 370 -6.91 7.51 13.07
C LEU A 370 -5.38 7.41 13.18
N SER A 371 -4.85 6.19 13.15
CA SER A 371 -3.41 5.88 13.24
C SER A 371 -2.75 6.22 14.57
N ASP A 372 -1.53 5.71 14.76
CA ASP A 372 -0.70 5.98 15.94
C ASP A 372 0.16 7.25 15.79
N SER A 373 0.07 7.96 14.65
CA SER A 373 0.72 9.27 14.47
C SER A 373 -0.31 10.41 14.54
N PRO A 374 -0.13 11.39 15.44
CA PRO A 374 -0.97 12.59 15.49
C PRO A 374 -1.02 13.33 14.14
N GLY A 375 -2.16 13.94 13.82
CA GLY A 375 -2.31 14.80 12.64
C GLY A 375 -2.48 14.09 11.29
N LYS A 376 -2.49 12.74 11.24
CA LYS A 376 -2.72 11.98 10.00
C LYS A 376 -4.21 11.75 9.65
N THR A 377 -5.16 12.13 10.51
CA THR A 377 -6.60 11.99 10.26
C THR A 377 -7.07 12.93 9.16
N MET A 378 -7.55 12.39 8.04
CA MET A 378 -8.03 13.19 6.89
C MET A 378 -9.56 13.29 6.79
N CYS A 379 -10.30 12.60 7.66
CA CYS A 379 -11.75 12.63 7.64
C CYS A 379 -12.24 14.04 8.03
N GLN A 380 -13.07 14.64 7.17
CA GLN A 380 -13.61 15.99 7.37
C GLN A 380 -14.83 15.99 8.31
N ASP A 381 -15.47 14.83 8.50
CA ASP A 381 -16.58 14.68 9.44
C ASP A 381 -16.07 14.50 10.87
N LYS A 382 -16.04 15.61 11.61
CA LYS A 382 -15.61 15.63 13.02
C LYS A 382 -16.51 14.81 13.92
N ALA A 383 -17.82 14.73 13.63
CA ALA A 383 -18.76 13.95 14.42
C ALA A 383 -18.49 12.46 14.27
N PHE A 384 -18.22 12.00 13.04
CA PHE A 384 -17.82 10.63 12.78
C PHE A 384 -16.48 10.26 13.44
N VAL A 385 -15.47 11.14 13.37
CA VAL A 385 -14.19 10.91 14.08
C VAL A 385 -14.40 10.78 15.59
N GLN A 386 -15.23 11.62 16.20
CA GLN A 386 -15.56 11.51 17.63
C GLN A 386 -16.30 10.21 17.95
N ALA A 387 -17.28 9.81 17.13
CA ALA A 387 -18.00 8.56 17.29
C ALA A 387 -17.06 7.35 17.17
N LEU A 388 -16.13 7.37 16.22
CA LEU A 388 -15.13 6.32 16.05
C LEU A 388 -14.19 6.22 17.26
N ARG A 389 -13.69 7.36 17.78
CA ARG A 389 -12.87 7.36 19.01
C ARG A 389 -13.64 6.81 20.20
N LYS A 390 -14.90 7.20 20.36
CA LYS A 390 -15.78 6.71 21.44
C LYS A 390 -16.04 5.21 21.31
N ALA A 391 -16.29 4.70 20.10
CA ALA A 391 -16.57 3.29 19.86
C ALA A 391 -15.36 2.38 20.18
N PHE A 392 -14.14 2.91 20.10
CA PHE A 392 -12.90 2.20 20.41
C PHE A 392 -12.26 2.62 21.74
N ASP A 393 -12.99 3.30 22.63
CA ASP A 393 -12.52 3.74 23.95
C ASP A 393 -11.18 4.49 23.92
N LEU A 394 -10.98 5.34 22.90
CA LEU A 394 -9.75 6.12 22.76
C LEU A 394 -9.82 7.43 23.55
N PRO A 395 -8.70 7.91 24.11
CA PRO A 395 -8.65 9.20 24.80
C PRO A 395 -9.16 10.33 23.89
N LEU A 396 -9.85 11.32 24.44
CA LEU A 396 -10.17 12.52 23.70
C LEU A 396 -8.87 13.27 23.36
N VAL A 397 -8.68 13.63 22.10
CA VAL A 397 -7.54 14.46 21.69
C VAL A 397 -7.70 15.82 22.39
N LYS A 398 -6.84 16.12 23.37
CA LYS A 398 -6.76 17.47 23.92
C LYS A 398 -6.43 18.40 22.75
N LYS A 399 -7.21 19.49 22.58
CA LYS A 399 -6.83 20.55 21.64
C LYS A 399 -5.40 20.95 21.99
N ALA A 400 -4.48 20.82 21.04
CA ALA A 400 -3.19 21.49 21.14
C ALA A 400 -3.51 22.99 21.27
N SER A 401 -3.16 23.54 22.44
CA SER A 401 -3.25 24.96 22.74
C SER A 401 -2.28 25.76 21.91
#